data_AF-A0A1Y3EFN1-F1
#
_entry.id   AF-A0A1Y3EFN1-F1
#
_cell.length_a   1.000
_cell.length_b   1.000
_cell.length_c   1.000
_cell.angle_alpha   90.00
_cell.angle_beta   90.00
_cell.angle_gamma   90.00
#
_symmetry.space_group_name_H-M   'P 1'
#
loop_
_entity.id
_entity.type
_entity.pdbx_description
1 polymer ?
#
loop_
_entity_poly.entity_id
_entity_poly.type
_entity_poly.pdbx_seq_one_letter_code
_entity_poly.pdbx_strand_id
1 'polypeptide(L)'
;MLSDITLSKELTNNFVNYLQERVLGINVHMMVLQAGAWPLMQCQLKIPIPPVIENAINEFEQYYTRFFSGRKLSWMLQFSVVDVMLHYLHRRLMASVNLHQLAILLCFENHDQLALEDLKIRSGIQDGGFDSNLQCLIDAGILLRQDLSAGRQVHADLKVDRKLFIECTLVRIMKSRKLIKHEDLLREVMEQCVGRFVPEVQMIKQAIESVIEKNFLRRTDNADEYAYLA
;
A
#
# COMPACT_ATOMS: atom_id res chain seq x y z
N MET A 1 23.57 17.51 24.71
CA MET A 1 22.30 17.03 24.10
C MET A 1 21.27 18.15 23.97
N LEU A 2 20.56 18.61 25.02
CA LEU A 2 19.55 19.68 24.88
C LEU A 2 20.14 21.03 24.43
N SER A 3 21.32 21.38 24.92
CA SER A 3 22.11 22.53 24.47
C SER A 3 22.42 22.50 22.97
N ASP A 4 22.66 21.31 22.44
CA ASP A 4 23.02 21.11 21.03
C ASP A 4 21.79 21.32 20.15
N ILE A 5 20.62 20.88 20.62
CA ILE A 5 19.34 21.11 19.95
C ILE A 5 19.04 22.62 19.86
N THR A 6 19.23 23.37 20.95
CA THR A 6 18.98 24.82 20.95
C THR A 6 19.97 25.56 20.04
N LEU A 7 21.26 25.23 20.14
CA LEU A 7 22.30 25.79 19.28
C LEU A 7 22.04 25.48 17.79
N SER A 8 21.58 24.26 17.51
CA SER A 8 21.26 23.85 16.15
C SER A 8 20.10 24.64 15.58
N LYS A 9 19.06 24.95 16.38
CA LYS A 9 17.95 25.79 15.91
C LYS A 9 18.43 27.20 15.56
N GLU A 10 19.29 27.77 16.38
CA GLU A 10 19.90 29.08 16.10
C GLU A 10 20.76 29.03 14.83
N LEU A 11 21.57 27.98 14.64
CA LEU A 11 22.37 27.78 13.43
C LEU A 11 21.51 27.70 12.17
N THR A 12 20.38 26.99 12.24
CA THR A 12 19.44 26.86 11.11
C THR A 12 18.79 28.20 10.79
N ASN A 13 18.37 28.98 11.79
CA ASN A 13 17.85 30.33 11.56
C ASN A 13 18.90 31.24 10.93
N ASN A 14 20.16 31.16 11.38
CA ASN A 14 21.27 31.92 10.80
C ASN A 14 21.56 31.50 9.36
N PHE A 15 21.45 30.20 9.05
CA PHE A 15 21.59 29.69 7.70
C PHE A 15 20.46 30.16 6.77
N VAL A 16 19.20 30.16 7.24
CA VAL A 16 18.06 30.73 6.49
C VAL A 16 18.27 32.22 6.23
N ASN A 17 18.77 32.97 7.22
CA ASN A 17 19.12 34.38 7.05
C ASN A 17 20.30 34.59 6.08
N TYR A 18 21.26 33.66 6.04
CA TYR A 18 22.38 33.69 5.08
C TYR A 18 21.90 33.41 3.65
N LEU A 19 20.90 32.55 3.48
CA LEU A 19 20.36 32.20 2.17
C LEU A 19 19.71 33.38 1.46
N GLN A 20 19.13 34.36 2.17
CA GLN A 20 18.52 35.60 1.63
C GLN A 20 17.70 35.40 0.33
N GLU A 21 18.37 35.49 -0.84
CA GLU A 21 17.83 35.41 -2.21
C GLU A 21 18.16 34.11 -2.97
N ARG A 22 19.04 33.23 -2.43
CA ARG A 22 19.35 31.94 -3.04
C ARG A 22 18.18 30.99 -2.85
N VAL A 23 17.46 30.72 -3.94
CA VAL A 23 16.34 29.78 -3.95
C VAL A 23 16.88 28.35 -4.02
N LEU A 24 16.87 27.65 -2.88
CA LEU A 24 17.17 26.21 -2.82
C LEU A 24 16.05 25.34 -3.42
N GLY A 25 14.86 25.90 -3.61
CA GLY A 25 13.68 25.19 -4.13
C GLY A 25 13.01 24.26 -3.11
N ILE A 26 13.55 24.13 -1.88
CA ILE A 26 13.02 23.32 -0.79
C ILE A 26 13.13 24.07 0.55
N ASN A 27 12.22 23.76 1.48
CA ASN A 27 12.35 24.18 2.88
C ASN A 27 13.27 23.21 3.61
N VAL A 28 14.33 23.73 4.23
CA VAL A 28 15.40 22.93 4.81
C VAL A 28 15.56 23.26 6.28
N HIS A 29 15.49 22.23 7.12
CA HIS A 29 15.76 22.32 8.54
C HIS A 29 16.93 21.40 8.90
N MET A 30 18.12 21.98 9.05
CA MET A 30 19.32 21.22 9.41
C MET A 30 19.41 21.00 10.92
N MET A 31 19.89 19.83 11.34
CA MET A 31 20.22 19.56 12.75
C MET A 31 21.70 19.22 12.89
N VAL A 32 22.45 20.06 13.61
CA VAL A 32 23.87 19.89 13.87
C VAL A 32 24.06 19.37 15.29
N LEU A 33 24.63 18.17 15.40
CA LEU A 33 24.84 17.48 16.67
C LEU A 33 26.32 17.19 16.91
N GLN A 34 26.75 17.21 18.17
CA GLN A 34 28.12 16.86 18.52
C GLN A 34 28.29 15.33 18.56
N ALA A 35 29.14 14.78 17.70
CA ALA A 35 29.29 13.31 17.53
C ALA A 35 29.57 12.54 18.84
N GLY A 36 30.31 13.11 19.79
CA GLY A 36 30.62 12.45 21.07
C GLY A 36 29.51 12.50 22.12
N ALA A 37 28.45 13.27 21.88
CA ALA A 37 27.34 13.44 22.82
C ALA A 37 26.12 12.60 22.47
N TRP A 38 26.10 11.90 21.33
CA TRP A 38 24.94 11.16 20.83
C TRP A 38 25.33 9.74 20.40
N PRO A 39 24.57 8.70 20.79
CA PRO A 39 24.87 7.31 20.42
C PRO A 39 24.38 6.98 18.99
N LEU A 40 24.72 7.82 18.01
CA LEU A 40 24.29 7.66 16.63
C LEU A 40 25.39 6.96 15.83
N MET A 41 25.04 5.81 15.25
CA MET A 41 25.92 5.08 14.33
C MET A 41 25.72 5.61 12.92
N GLN A 42 26.83 5.89 12.25
CA GLN A 42 26.81 6.27 10.84
C GLN A 42 26.72 5.02 9.97
N CYS A 43 25.75 5.01 9.05
CA CYS A 43 25.71 4.06 7.95
C CYS A 43 26.07 4.77 6.64
N GLN A 44 26.84 4.10 5.78
CA GLN A 44 27.10 4.59 4.43
C GLN A 44 25.88 4.33 3.55
N LEU A 45 25.07 5.37 3.34
CA LEU A 45 23.96 5.31 2.41
C LEU A 45 24.48 5.39 0.97
N LYS A 46 24.21 4.36 0.18
CA LYS A 46 24.46 4.33 -1.28
C LYS A 46 23.16 4.59 -2.06
N ILE A 47 22.28 5.41 -1.49
CA ILE A 47 20.99 5.74 -2.07
C ILE A 47 21.18 6.89 -3.07
N PRO A 48 20.53 6.88 -4.24
CA PRO A 48 20.53 8.03 -5.13
C PRO A 48 19.80 9.21 -4.46
N ILE A 49 20.57 10.25 -4.09
CA ILE A 49 20.03 11.46 -3.47
C ILE A 49 19.61 12.42 -4.59
N PRO A 50 18.40 13.02 -4.52
CA PRO A 50 17.98 14.06 -5.45
C PRO A 50 18.98 15.22 -5.53
N PRO A 51 19.23 15.77 -6.73
CA PRO A 51 20.17 16.89 -6.92
C PRO A 51 19.77 18.13 -6.11
N VAL A 52 18.47 18.30 -5.84
CA VAL A 52 17.94 19.39 -5.00
C VAL A 52 18.43 19.28 -3.55
N ILE A 53 18.47 18.06 -3.00
CA ILE A 53 18.95 17.81 -1.64
C ILE A 53 20.49 17.92 -1.60
N GLU A 54 21.17 17.42 -2.63
CA GLU A 54 22.63 17.54 -2.75
C GLU A 54 23.09 19.00 -2.80
N ASN A 55 22.37 19.84 -3.55
CA ASN A 55 22.65 21.28 -3.59
C ASN A 55 22.48 21.93 -2.20
N ALA A 56 21.42 21.58 -1.47
CA ALA A 56 21.20 22.09 -0.11
C ALA A 56 22.29 21.64 0.87
N ILE A 57 22.79 20.40 0.75
CA ILE A 57 23.91 19.87 1.53
C ILE A 57 25.18 20.69 1.25
N ASN A 58 25.52 20.89 -0.03
CA ASN A 58 26.73 21.60 -0.45
C ASN A 58 26.73 23.06 0.01
N GLU A 59 25.60 23.75 -0.12
CA GLU A 59 25.44 25.13 0.35
C GLU A 59 25.59 25.23 1.87
N PHE A 60 25.03 24.27 2.62
CA PHE A 60 25.19 24.22 4.07
C PHE A 60 26.63 23.92 4.49
N GLU A 61 27.34 23.02 3.80
CA GLU A 61 28.76 22.75 4.08
C GLU A 61 29.64 23.98 3.85
N GLN A 62 29.41 24.73 2.78
CA GLN A 62 30.12 25.99 2.50
C GLN A 62 29.87 27.03 3.59
N TYR A 63 28.61 27.21 3.97
CA TYR A 63 28.23 28.08 5.09
C TYR A 63 28.95 27.64 6.37
N TYR A 64 28.85 26.37 6.75
CA TYR A 64 29.41 25.88 8.01
C TYR A 64 30.94 26.01 8.07
N THR A 65 31.64 25.69 6.97
CA THR A 65 33.11 25.80 6.87
C THR A 65 33.59 27.24 7.03
N ARG A 66 32.78 28.22 6.59
CA ARG A 66 33.10 29.65 6.72
C ARG A 66 33.04 30.14 8.16
N PHE A 67 32.13 29.62 8.97
CA PHE A 67 31.96 30.02 10.38
C PHE A 67 32.79 29.16 11.35
N PHE A 68 33.03 27.89 11.01
CA PHE A 68 33.71 26.94 11.89
C PHE A 68 34.92 26.33 11.19
N SER A 69 36.08 26.97 11.33
CA SER A 69 37.35 26.41 10.87
C SER A 69 37.78 25.23 11.74
N GLY A 70 38.20 24.12 11.12
CA GLY A 70 38.79 22.96 11.82
C GLY A 70 37.80 21.90 12.29
N ARG A 71 36.52 21.97 11.89
CA ARG A 71 35.52 20.93 12.13
C ARG A 71 35.06 20.32 10.80
N LYS A 72 34.85 19.00 10.77
CA LYS A 72 34.31 18.28 9.61
C LYS A 72 32.89 17.82 9.90
N LEU A 73 31.97 18.05 8.98
CA LEU A 73 30.60 17.53 9.06
C LEU A 73 30.56 16.06 8.63
N SER A 74 29.71 15.29 9.29
CA SER A 74 29.37 13.94 8.87
C SER A 74 27.85 13.85 8.77
N TRP A 75 27.35 13.56 7.57
CA TRP A 75 25.92 13.53 7.30
C TRP A 75 25.32 12.18 7.70
N MET A 76 24.23 12.23 8.47
CA MET A 76 23.45 11.06 8.89
C MET A 76 22.07 11.08 8.23
N LEU A 77 22.04 10.87 6.91
CA LEU A 77 20.81 11.03 6.13
C LEU A 77 19.77 9.94 6.44
N GLN A 78 20.15 8.84 7.10
CA GLN A 78 19.24 7.75 7.48
C GLN A 78 18.18 8.19 8.50
N PHE A 79 18.43 9.29 9.22
CA PHE A 79 17.50 9.88 10.17
C PHE A 79 16.77 11.11 9.61
N SER A 80 16.97 11.42 8.33
CA SER A 80 16.30 12.55 7.69
C SER A 80 14.86 12.20 7.32
N VAL A 81 13.98 13.16 7.54
CA VAL A 81 12.57 13.12 7.14
C VAL A 81 12.35 14.20 6.08
N VAL A 82 11.59 13.85 5.04
CA VAL A 82 11.30 14.71 3.91
C VAL A 82 9.80 14.75 3.69
N ASP A 83 9.24 15.95 3.55
CA ASP A 83 7.84 16.13 3.19
C ASP A 83 7.73 16.23 1.67
N VAL A 84 6.97 15.30 1.08
CA VAL A 84 6.79 15.19 -0.37
C VAL A 84 5.34 15.46 -0.72
N MET A 85 5.13 16.23 -1.78
CA MET A 85 3.81 16.47 -2.35
C MET A 85 3.55 15.55 -3.53
N LEU A 86 2.59 14.65 -3.37
CA LEU A 86 2.18 13.68 -4.37
C LEU A 86 1.08 14.28 -5.26
N HIS A 87 1.39 14.42 -6.55
CA HIS A 87 0.53 15.08 -7.54
C HIS A 87 -0.30 14.11 -8.40
N TYR A 88 -0.09 12.79 -8.26
CA TYR A 88 -0.78 11.78 -9.08
C TYR A 88 -2.23 11.52 -8.65
N LEU A 89 -2.62 11.96 -7.45
CA LEU A 89 -3.99 11.89 -6.95
C LEU A 89 -4.79 13.14 -7.34
N HIS A 90 -6.10 13.00 -7.55
CA HIS A 90 -6.99 14.15 -7.79
C HIS A 90 -6.92 15.22 -6.67
N ARG A 91 -6.54 14.81 -5.47
CA ARG A 91 -6.23 15.69 -4.34
C ARG A 91 -4.74 15.63 -4.06
N ARG A 92 -4.10 16.81 -3.95
CA ARG A 92 -2.69 16.92 -3.51
C ARG A 92 -2.55 16.30 -2.13
N LEU A 93 -1.74 15.25 -2.02
CA LEU A 93 -1.43 14.58 -0.75
C LEU A 93 -0.01 14.99 -0.33
N MET A 94 0.13 15.44 0.91
CA MET A 94 1.45 15.71 1.51
C MET A 94 1.81 14.53 2.40
N ALA A 95 2.96 13.90 2.13
CA ALA A 95 3.43 12.73 2.86
C ALA A 95 4.82 13.00 3.44
N SER A 96 4.95 12.84 4.76
CA SER A 96 6.24 12.85 5.44
C SER A 96 6.87 11.46 5.32
N VAL A 97 7.96 11.35 4.56
CA VAL A 97 8.64 10.09 4.28
C VAL A 97 10.09 10.15 4.70
N ASN A 98 10.65 8.99 5.06
CA ASN A 98 12.09 8.90 5.28
C ASN A 98 12.85 8.86 3.94
N LEU A 99 14.17 8.97 3.98
CA LEU A 99 14.97 8.99 2.74
C LEU A 99 14.89 7.68 1.94
N HIS A 100 14.75 6.53 2.60
CA HIS A 100 14.62 5.23 1.95
C HIS A 100 13.30 5.13 1.17
N GLN A 101 12.20 5.55 1.79
CA GLN A 101 10.88 5.66 1.20
C GLN A 101 10.88 6.68 0.06
N LEU A 102 11.54 7.83 0.23
CA LEU A 102 11.71 8.81 -0.85
C LEU A 102 12.44 8.19 -2.05
N ALA A 103 13.52 7.46 -1.83
CA ALA A 103 14.26 6.79 -2.91
C ALA A 103 13.40 5.79 -3.68
N ILE A 104 12.54 5.04 -2.97
CA ILE A 104 11.55 4.16 -3.58
C ILE A 104 10.56 4.98 -4.43
N LEU A 105 10.00 6.08 -3.89
CA LEU A 105 9.05 6.93 -4.61
C LEU A 105 9.64 7.57 -5.86
N LEU A 106 10.90 8.02 -5.81
CA LEU A 106 11.60 8.60 -6.95
C LEU A 106 11.80 7.60 -8.11
N CYS A 107 11.85 6.29 -7.83
CA CYS A 107 11.91 5.29 -8.89
C CYS A 107 10.66 5.34 -9.79
N PHE A 108 9.52 5.74 -9.24
CA PHE A 108 8.24 5.88 -9.95
C PHE A 108 8.03 7.24 -10.63
N GLU A 109 8.99 8.17 -10.56
CA GLU A 109 8.88 9.47 -11.23
C GLU A 109 8.74 9.32 -12.76
N ASN A 110 9.43 8.32 -13.34
CA ASN A 110 9.41 8.03 -14.77
C ASN A 110 8.74 6.69 -15.14
N HIS A 111 8.25 5.93 -14.15
CA HIS A 111 7.69 4.60 -14.36
C HIS A 111 6.41 4.43 -13.55
N ASP A 112 5.31 4.05 -14.19
CA ASP A 112 4.04 3.79 -13.49
C ASP A 112 4.02 2.42 -12.79
N GLN A 113 4.82 1.47 -13.27
CA GLN A 113 4.91 0.09 -12.76
C GLN A 113 6.36 -0.39 -12.81
N LEU A 114 6.81 -1.05 -11.73
CA LEU A 114 8.16 -1.60 -11.60
C LEU A 114 8.12 -2.96 -10.90
N ALA A 115 8.96 -3.88 -11.34
CA ALA A 115 9.19 -5.14 -10.66
C ALA A 115 9.98 -4.92 -9.36
N LEU A 116 9.73 -5.78 -8.36
CA LEU A 116 10.37 -5.66 -7.04
C LEU A 116 11.91 -5.73 -7.12
N GLU A 117 12.43 -6.60 -7.99
CA GLU A 117 13.87 -6.78 -8.19
C GLU A 117 14.52 -5.53 -8.75
N ASP A 118 13.93 -4.94 -9.81
CA ASP A 118 14.39 -3.69 -10.41
C ASP A 118 14.33 -2.53 -9.41
N LEU A 119 13.29 -2.50 -8.58
CA LEU A 119 13.11 -1.47 -7.57
C LEU A 119 14.17 -1.56 -6.46
N LYS A 120 14.58 -2.77 -6.09
CA LYS A 120 15.68 -2.98 -5.13
C LYS A 120 17.03 -2.54 -5.70
N ILE A 121 17.27 -2.83 -6.98
CA ILE A 121 18.50 -2.41 -7.68
C ILE A 121 18.55 -0.88 -7.80
N ARG A 122 17.46 -0.25 -8.23
CA ARG A 122 17.39 1.21 -8.44
C ARG A 122 17.40 2.02 -7.15
N SER A 123 16.74 1.54 -6.10
CA SER A 123 16.71 2.24 -4.80
C SER A 123 18.06 2.20 -4.08
N GLY A 124 18.94 1.25 -4.40
CA GLY A 124 20.28 1.14 -3.81
C GLY A 124 20.28 0.76 -2.33
N ILE A 125 19.14 0.31 -1.80
CA ILE A 125 18.98 -0.02 -0.37
C ILE A 125 19.59 -1.40 -0.10
N GLN A 126 20.73 -1.43 0.58
CA GLN A 126 21.47 -2.65 0.92
C GLN A 126 21.09 -3.22 2.29
N ASP A 127 20.60 -2.36 3.18
CA ASP A 127 20.24 -2.73 4.54
C ASP A 127 18.85 -3.36 4.52
N GLY A 128 18.66 -4.50 5.17
CA GLY A 128 17.41 -5.30 5.18
C GLY A 128 16.12 -4.59 5.63
N GLY A 129 16.13 -3.26 5.77
CA GLY A 129 14.95 -2.41 5.94
C GLY A 129 14.18 -2.10 4.65
N PHE A 130 14.62 -2.57 3.47
CA PHE A 130 13.88 -2.36 2.21
C PHE A 130 12.43 -2.85 2.29
N ASP A 131 12.22 -4.10 2.74
CA ASP A 131 10.89 -4.71 2.77
C ASP A 131 9.97 -3.98 3.75
N SER A 132 10.48 -3.58 4.92
CA SER A 132 9.71 -2.81 5.90
C SER A 132 9.31 -1.44 5.36
N ASN A 133 10.23 -0.71 4.72
CA ASN A 133 9.93 0.60 4.14
C ASN A 133 8.92 0.51 3.00
N LEU A 134 9.04 -0.52 2.16
CA LEU A 134 8.10 -0.78 1.07
C LEU A 134 6.72 -1.15 1.61
N GLN A 135 6.65 -2.03 2.61
CA GLN A 135 5.38 -2.42 3.22
C GLN A 135 4.67 -1.22 3.82
N CYS A 136 5.37 -0.30 4.49
CA CYS A 136 4.76 0.94 5.00
C CYS A 136 4.13 1.81 3.90
N LEU A 137 4.74 1.88 2.71
CA LEU A 137 4.18 2.63 1.58
C LEU A 137 2.94 1.94 0.99
N ILE A 138 2.91 0.61 1.02
CA ILE A 138 1.75 -0.20 0.59
C ILE A 138 0.60 -0.06 1.59
N ASP A 139 0.89 -0.21 2.88
CA ASP A 139 -0.11 -0.09 3.95
C ASP A 139 -0.71 1.32 4.01
N ALA A 140 0.08 2.34 3.70
CA ALA A 140 -0.38 3.73 3.56
C ALA A 140 -1.24 3.95 2.29
N GLY A 141 -1.34 2.97 1.40
CA GLY A 141 -2.05 3.07 0.13
C GLY A 141 -1.41 4.03 -0.88
N ILE A 142 -0.14 4.41 -0.66
CA ILE A 142 0.62 5.28 -1.56
C ILE A 142 1.05 4.47 -2.79
N LEU A 143 1.59 3.27 -2.55
CA LEU A 143 1.94 2.31 -3.60
C LEU A 143 0.96 1.14 -3.57
N LEU A 144 0.61 0.66 -4.75
CA LEU A 144 -0.24 -0.52 -4.89
C LEU A 144 0.62 -1.68 -5.35
N ARG A 145 0.58 -2.77 -4.58
CA ARG A 145 1.14 -4.04 -5.02
C ARG A 145 0.20 -4.61 -6.07
N GLN A 146 0.63 -4.59 -7.33
CA GLN A 146 -0.09 -5.26 -8.40
C GLN A 146 0.17 -6.76 -8.30
N ASP A 147 -0.53 -7.40 -7.37
CA ASP A 147 -0.59 -8.85 -7.33
C ASP A 147 -1.36 -9.32 -8.56
N LEU A 148 -0.66 -9.94 -9.52
CA LEU A 148 -1.27 -10.70 -10.61
C LEU A 148 -2.29 -11.74 -10.09
N SER A 149 -2.21 -12.10 -8.80
CA SER A 149 -3.12 -12.96 -8.05
C SER A 149 -4.32 -12.25 -7.39
N ALA A 150 -4.29 -10.94 -7.11
CA ALA A 150 -5.39 -10.26 -6.42
C ALA A 150 -6.67 -10.17 -7.26
N GLY A 151 -6.54 -10.04 -8.59
CA GLY A 151 -7.68 -10.17 -9.51
C GLY A 151 -8.29 -11.58 -9.51
N ARG A 152 -7.49 -12.64 -9.29
CA ARG A 152 -7.98 -14.02 -9.20
C ARG A 152 -8.61 -14.34 -7.86
N GLN A 153 -8.02 -13.86 -6.75
CA GLN A 153 -8.53 -14.11 -5.40
C GLN A 153 -9.90 -13.44 -5.19
N VAL A 154 -10.03 -12.15 -5.54
CA VAL A 154 -11.30 -11.41 -5.40
C VAL A 154 -12.40 -12.05 -6.27
N HIS A 155 -12.09 -12.49 -7.50
CA HIS A 155 -13.06 -13.21 -8.32
C HIS A 155 -13.39 -14.62 -7.80
N ALA A 156 -12.45 -15.31 -7.17
CA ALA A 156 -12.68 -16.62 -6.56
C ALA A 156 -13.56 -16.49 -5.31
N ASP A 157 -13.28 -15.53 -4.43
CA ASP A 157 -14.05 -15.25 -3.22
C ASP A 157 -15.47 -14.80 -3.58
N LEU A 158 -15.63 -13.93 -4.60
CA LEU A 158 -16.95 -13.55 -5.12
C LEU A 158 -17.74 -14.74 -5.69
N LYS A 159 -17.06 -15.70 -6.35
CA LYS A 159 -17.73 -16.91 -6.85
C LYS A 159 -18.16 -17.82 -5.70
N VAL A 160 -17.34 -17.94 -4.66
CA VAL A 160 -17.67 -18.71 -3.45
C VAL A 160 -18.86 -18.07 -2.72
N ASP A 161 -18.86 -16.76 -2.51
CA ASP A 161 -19.94 -16.02 -1.86
C ASP A 161 -21.26 -16.13 -2.63
N ARG A 162 -21.20 -16.00 -3.96
CA ARG A 162 -22.37 -16.18 -4.83
C ARG A 162 -22.89 -17.63 -4.75
N LYS A 163 -22.01 -18.63 -4.69
CA LYS A 163 -22.40 -20.04 -4.56
C LYS A 163 -23.10 -20.27 -3.23
N LEU A 164 -22.51 -19.81 -2.13
CA LEU A 164 -23.08 -19.92 -0.78
C LEU A 164 -24.45 -19.23 -0.69
N PHE A 165 -24.59 -18.04 -1.27
CA PHE A 165 -25.87 -17.33 -1.31
C PHE A 165 -26.95 -18.10 -2.07
N ILE A 166 -26.62 -18.70 -3.22
CA ILE A 166 -27.55 -19.54 -3.99
C ILE A 166 -27.94 -20.78 -3.18
N GLU A 167 -27.00 -21.46 -2.53
CA GLU A 167 -27.28 -22.63 -1.69
C GLU A 167 -28.24 -22.30 -0.54
N CYS A 168 -28.02 -21.19 0.17
CA CYS A 168 -28.93 -20.72 1.22
C CYS A 168 -30.32 -20.38 0.67
N THR A 169 -30.38 -19.76 -0.51
CA THR A 169 -31.65 -19.40 -1.17
C THR A 169 -32.43 -20.64 -1.58
N LEU A 170 -31.75 -21.65 -2.14
CA LEU A 170 -32.32 -22.96 -2.48
C LEU A 170 -32.93 -23.64 -1.26
N VAL A 171 -32.17 -23.75 -0.16
CA VAL A 171 -32.65 -24.36 1.08
C VAL A 171 -33.85 -23.59 1.65
N ARG A 172 -33.83 -22.25 1.59
CA ARG A 172 -34.94 -21.41 2.05
C ARG A 172 -36.23 -21.65 1.26
N ILE A 173 -36.16 -21.68 -0.07
CA ILE A 173 -37.31 -21.96 -0.94
C ILE A 173 -37.84 -23.37 -0.67
N MET A 174 -36.94 -24.35 -0.63
CA MET A 174 -37.31 -25.77 -0.47
C MET A 174 -37.90 -26.09 0.89
N LYS A 175 -37.43 -25.42 1.95
CA LYS A 175 -38.03 -25.54 3.28
C LYS A 175 -39.50 -25.06 3.31
N SER A 176 -39.86 -24.09 2.48
CA SER A 176 -41.24 -23.58 2.37
C SER A 176 -42.13 -24.44 1.47
N ARG A 177 -41.60 -24.88 0.31
CA ARG A 177 -42.38 -25.58 -0.73
C ARG A 177 -42.46 -27.09 -0.51
N LYS A 178 -41.47 -27.70 0.16
CA LYS A 178 -41.28 -29.14 0.40
C LYS A 178 -41.09 -30.01 -0.85
N LEU A 179 -41.79 -29.71 -1.94
CA LEU A 179 -41.69 -30.37 -3.25
C LEU A 179 -41.82 -29.31 -4.36
N ILE A 180 -40.91 -29.32 -5.33
CA ILE A 180 -40.92 -28.36 -6.44
C ILE A 180 -40.33 -28.97 -7.72
N LYS A 181 -40.78 -28.50 -8.88
CA LYS A 181 -40.20 -28.84 -10.20
C LYS A 181 -38.95 -28.03 -10.48
N HIS A 182 -38.07 -28.57 -11.32
CA HIS A 182 -36.80 -27.93 -11.69
C HIS A 182 -36.97 -26.54 -12.30
N GLU A 183 -37.89 -26.38 -13.26
CA GLU A 183 -38.11 -25.09 -13.93
C GLU A 183 -38.62 -24.01 -12.97
N ASP A 184 -39.52 -24.37 -12.07
CA ASP A 184 -40.08 -23.45 -11.08
C ASP A 184 -39.03 -23.07 -10.02
N LEU A 185 -38.19 -24.02 -9.60
CA LEU A 185 -37.08 -23.75 -8.70
C LEU A 185 -36.06 -22.79 -9.31
N LEU A 186 -35.71 -22.97 -10.58
CA LEU A 186 -34.81 -22.04 -11.29
C LEU A 186 -35.40 -20.63 -11.34
N ARG A 187 -36.69 -20.50 -11.64
CA ARG A 187 -37.38 -19.21 -11.71
C ARG A 187 -37.36 -18.49 -10.36
N GLU A 188 -37.76 -19.17 -9.28
CA GLU A 188 -37.80 -18.57 -7.94
C GLU A 188 -36.40 -18.17 -7.42
N VAL A 189 -35.37 -18.98 -7.71
CA VAL A 189 -33.98 -18.64 -7.34
C VAL A 189 -33.49 -17.41 -8.10
N MET A 190 -33.76 -17.33 -9.41
CA MET A 190 -33.38 -16.17 -10.21
C MET A 190 -34.05 -14.89 -9.68
N GLU A 191 -35.36 -14.92 -9.41
CA GLU A 191 -36.09 -13.77 -8.85
C GLU A 191 -35.50 -13.28 -7.52
N GLN A 192 -35.11 -14.20 -6.63
CA GLN A 192 -34.53 -13.84 -5.32
C GLN A 192 -33.08 -13.35 -5.41
N CYS A 193 -32.35 -13.70 -6.47
CA CYS A 193 -30.96 -13.26 -6.68
C CYS A 193 -30.85 -11.89 -7.36
N VAL A 194 -31.83 -11.48 -8.17
CA VAL A 194 -31.78 -10.25 -9.01
C VAL A 194 -31.41 -8.98 -8.23
N GLY A 195 -31.78 -8.89 -6.94
CA GLY A 195 -31.42 -7.75 -6.08
C GLY A 195 -29.93 -7.66 -5.69
N ARG A 196 -29.13 -8.69 -5.94
CA ARG A 196 -27.70 -8.75 -5.56
C ARG A 196 -26.77 -9.10 -6.72
N PHE A 197 -27.16 -10.04 -7.58
CA PHE A 197 -26.42 -10.42 -8.80
C PHE A 197 -27.31 -11.24 -9.75
N VAL A 198 -26.93 -11.32 -11.02
CA VAL A 198 -27.59 -12.20 -11.99
C VAL A 198 -26.86 -13.55 -12.02
N PRO A 199 -27.43 -14.64 -11.48
CA PRO A 199 -26.80 -15.95 -11.49
C PRO A 199 -26.90 -16.61 -12.88
N GLU A 200 -25.85 -17.30 -13.29
CA GLU A 200 -25.90 -18.18 -14.46
C GLU A 200 -26.58 -19.51 -14.11
N VAL A 201 -27.35 -20.08 -15.04
CA VAL A 201 -28.08 -21.35 -14.84
C VAL A 201 -27.13 -22.49 -14.45
N GLN A 202 -25.90 -22.52 -15.00
CA GLN A 202 -24.90 -23.51 -14.64
C GLN A 202 -24.52 -23.45 -13.16
N MET A 203 -24.41 -22.24 -12.60
CA MET A 203 -24.05 -22.04 -11.19
C MET A 203 -25.15 -22.54 -10.26
N ILE A 204 -26.42 -22.35 -10.65
CA ILE A 204 -27.57 -22.85 -9.88
C ILE A 204 -27.61 -24.38 -9.91
N LYS A 205 -27.35 -25.01 -11.06
CA LYS A 205 -27.28 -26.48 -11.17
C LYS A 205 -26.20 -27.09 -10.28
N GLN A 206 -25.00 -26.50 -10.28
CA GLN A 206 -23.90 -26.91 -9.39
C GLN A 206 -24.25 -26.72 -7.90
N ALA A 207 -24.97 -25.65 -7.55
CA ALA A 207 -25.44 -25.43 -6.19
C ALA A 207 -26.50 -26.46 -5.78
N ILE A 208 -27.42 -26.85 -6.66
CA ILE A 208 -28.41 -27.91 -6.40
C ILE A 208 -27.70 -29.23 -6.11
N GLU A 209 -26.70 -29.61 -6.91
CA GLU A 209 -25.90 -30.81 -6.69
C GLU A 209 -25.21 -30.76 -5.32
N SER A 210 -24.57 -29.64 -4.98
CA SER A 210 -23.91 -29.48 -3.68
C SER A 210 -24.89 -29.55 -2.50
N VAL A 211 -26.10 -29.03 -2.65
CA VAL A 211 -27.13 -29.08 -1.60
C VAL A 211 -27.73 -30.49 -1.45
N ILE A 212 -27.79 -31.28 -2.53
CA ILE A 212 -28.13 -32.71 -2.49
C ILE A 212 -27.02 -33.49 -1.77
N GLU A 213 -25.75 -33.26 -2.09
CA GLU A 213 -24.61 -33.88 -1.40
C GLU A 213 -24.60 -33.57 0.11
N LYS A 214 -25.02 -32.36 0.50
CA LYS A 214 -25.17 -31.93 1.89
C LYS A 214 -26.44 -32.50 2.58
N ASN A 215 -27.19 -33.38 1.92
CA ASN A 215 -28.41 -34.03 2.41
C ASN A 215 -29.58 -33.11 2.75
N PHE A 216 -29.65 -31.90 2.16
CA PHE A 216 -30.82 -31.03 2.34
C PHE A 216 -31.94 -31.33 1.33
N LEU A 217 -31.62 -31.93 0.18
CA LEU A 217 -32.54 -32.18 -0.93
C LEU A 217 -32.34 -33.59 -1.50
N ARG A 218 -33.40 -34.15 -2.09
CA ARG A 218 -33.36 -35.40 -2.86
C ARG A 218 -34.11 -35.25 -4.16
N ARG A 219 -33.68 -35.97 -5.20
CA ARG A 219 -34.48 -36.17 -6.43
C ARG A 219 -35.56 -37.22 -6.18
N THR A 220 -36.76 -36.92 -6.63
CA THR A 220 -37.92 -37.80 -6.50
C THR A 220 -37.89 -38.86 -7.62
N ASP A 221 -38.83 -39.80 -7.66
CA ASP A 221 -38.91 -40.81 -8.72
C ASP A 221 -39.09 -40.17 -10.13
N ASN A 222 -39.62 -38.95 -10.16
CA ASN A 222 -39.57 -38.06 -11.32
C ASN A 222 -38.26 -37.26 -11.31
N ALA A 223 -37.47 -37.39 -12.38
CA ALA A 223 -36.14 -36.78 -12.49
C ALA A 223 -36.13 -35.23 -12.41
N ASP A 224 -37.27 -34.59 -12.71
CA ASP A 224 -37.44 -33.14 -12.72
C ASP A 224 -38.04 -32.56 -11.43
N GLU A 225 -38.17 -33.36 -10.37
CA GLU A 225 -38.77 -32.94 -9.10
C GLU A 225 -37.81 -33.14 -7.92
N TYR A 226 -37.72 -32.11 -7.07
CA TYR A 226 -36.90 -32.11 -5.86
C TYR A 226 -37.77 -32.11 -4.61
N ALA A 227 -37.39 -32.94 -3.64
CA ALA A 227 -37.99 -33.03 -2.32
C ALA A 227 -37.01 -32.55 -1.24
N TYR A 228 -37.51 -31.82 -0.24
CA TYR A 228 -36.74 -31.37 0.92
C TYR A 228 -36.59 -32.47 1.97
N LEU A 229 -35.39 -32.63 2.55
CA LEU A 229 -35.03 -33.75 3.43
C LEU A 229 -34.94 -33.42 4.94
N ALA A 230 -35.25 -32.21 5.39
CA ALA A 230 -35.20 -31.86 6.81
C ALA A 230 -36.56 -31.93 7.52
#